data_AF-A0A2N3DSB9-F1
#
_entry.id   AF-A0A2N3DSB9-F1
#
_cell.length_a   1.000
_cell.length_b   1.000
_cell.length_c   1.000
_cell.angle_alpha   90.00
_cell.angle_beta   90.00
_cell.angle_gamma   90.00
#
_symmetry.space_group_name_H-M   'P 1'
#
loop_
_entity.id
_entity.type
_entity.pdbx_description
1 polymer ?
#
loop_
_entity_poly.entity_id
_entity_poly.type
_entity_poly.pdbx_seq_one_letter_code
_entity_poly.pdbx_strand_id
1 'polypeptide(L)'
;MRKRAGFAAIALAGLALPVAAQAQSGSLVAQWGNQTRGESALPAVLGQEERAHYRQLFAAIDAQQWSVVEELLPQRPDGVLTQVARAEYYTHANSPKIAPEQIADWFTAGVDLPQAAQLGRMGAKRGVEYLPALPPEQGFARQPYAPKRILPRTVNDGTMAAAIATAILEAIKADNPAEAQRLLAETDWQLSSDARAEWRQRVAWSHYIENDDAAALELARTVAEGSGEWVAEGAWVEGLAAWRLGHCSLAGDAFSRTASRASNVELAAAGHYWAHRAAVRCREPGQAQQHLSAAAQMDETLYGMLAADQLGIELPAHAPPQAFERTDWEQLARRGNIRVAVALAEIGRPELADEVLRHEARIGPASQFVALSRLARELGMPATQLFMAHNAPYGTRSDPSLRFPVARWQPVDGWQVDPSLAFAHALQES
;
A
#
# COMPACT_ATOMS: atom_id res chain seq x y z
N MET A 1 -82.41 30.68 4.07
CA MET A 1 -81.65 29.74 3.21
C MET A 1 -80.40 30.45 2.72
N ARG A 2 -79.21 30.15 3.29
CA ARG A 2 -78.03 29.57 2.58
C ARG A 2 -77.85 30.15 1.16
N LYS A 3 -76.76 30.86 0.86
CA LYS A 3 -75.47 30.24 0.49
C LYS A 3 -74.26 31.13 0.85
N ARG A 4 -73.22 30.47 1.38
CA ARG A 4 -71.85 30.96 1.57
C ARG A 4 -71.06 30.79 0.27
N ALA A 5 -70.19 31.73 -0.05
CA ALA A 5 -68.93 31.57 -0.77
C ALA A 5 -68.04 32.73 -0.29
N GLY A 6 -66.90 32.57 0.37
CA GLY A 6 -65.93 31.49 0.37
C GLY A 6 -64.63 32.07 -0.18
N PHE A 7 -63.86 32.77 0.67
CA PHE A 7 -62.57 33.36 0.34
C PHE A 7 -61.60 32.28 -0.18
N ALA A 8 -61.09 32.47 -1.40
CA ALA A 8 -59.98 31.68 -1.93
C ALA A 8 -58.68 32.47 -1.70
N ALA A 9 -57.90 32.03 -0.71
CA ALA A 9 -56.52 32.45 -0.54
C ALA A 9 -55.65 31.74 -1.58
N ILE A 10 -55.01 32.52 -2.45
CA ILE A 10 -54.01 32.02 -3.40
C ILE A 10 -52.70 31.84 -2.61
N ALA A 11 -52.36 30.59 -2.31
CA ALA A 11 -51.06 30.23 -1.78
C ALA A 11 -50.03 30.23 -2.91
N LEU A 12 -49.13 31.21 -2.88
CA LEU A 12 -47.90 31.21 -3.67
C LEU A 12 -46.99 30.09 -3.16
N ALA A 13 -47.00 28.95 -3.86
CA ALA A 13 -46.02 27.89 -3.68
C ALA A 13 -44.68 28.40 -4.22
N GLY A 14 -43.76 28.74 -3.32
CA GLY A 14 -42.37 29.04 -3.67
C GLY A 14 -41.73 27.80 -4.30
N LEU A 15 -41.33 27.92 -5.56
CA LEU A 15 -40.46 26.97 -6.22
C LEU A 15 -39.11 26.98 -5.50
N ALA A 16 -38.89 25.99 -4.64
CA ALA A 16 -37.56 25.70 -4.12
C ALA A 16 -36.72 25.16 -5.28
N LEU A 17 -35.85 26.03 -5.84
CA LEU A 17 -34.75 25.58 -6.67
C LEU A 17 -33.88 24.62 -5.84
N PRO A 18 -33.42 23.49 -6.39
CA PRO A 18 -32.48 22.65 -5.69
C PRO A 18 -31.21 23.47 -5.47
N VAL A 19 -30.90 23.74 -4.21
CA VAL A 19 -29.60 24.28 -3.81
C VAL A 19 -28.57 23.25 -4.31
N ALA A 20 -27.71 23.67 -5.25
CA ALA A 20 -26.55 22.89 -5.61
C ALA A 20 -25.79 22.60 -4.31
N ALA A 21 -25.61 21.31 -3.98
CA ALA A 21 -24.81 20.90 -2.85
C ALA A 21 -23.47 21.62 -2.97
N GLN A 22 -23.16 22.49 -2.00
CA GLN A 22 -21.86 23.12 -1.92
C GLN A 22 -20.87 21.98 -1.66
N ALA A 23 -20.00 21.69 -2.64
CA ALA A 23 -18.86 20.82 -2.44
C ALA A 23 -18.09 21.32 -1.21
N GLN A 24 -17.80 20.43 -0.27
CA GLN A 24 -17.08 20.78 0.94
C GLN A 24 -15.72 21.37 0.58
N SER A 25 -15.39 22.50 1.19
CA SER A 25 -14.07 23.16 1.10
C SER A 25 -13.05 22.57 2.08
N GLY A 26 -13.33 21.38 2.63
CA GLY A 26 -12.39 20.63 3.47
C GLY A 26 -11.40 19.91 2.57
N SER A 27 -10.10 20.17 2.74
CA SER A 27 -9.06 19.43 2.03
C SER A 27 -9.13 17.95 2.41
N LEU A 28 -9.53 17.08 1.46
CA LEU A 28 -9.36 15.63 1.55
C LEU A 28 -7.87 15.21 1.50
N VAL A 29 -6.98 16.15 1.19
CA VAL A 29 -5.54 15.93 1.15
C VAL A 29 -4.97 16.03 2.57
N ALA A 30 -4.30 14.96 3.01
CA ALA A 30 -3.46 15.00 4.20
C ALA A 30 -2.40 16.09 4.03
N GLN A 31 -2.36 17.08 4.92
CA GLN A 31 -1.40 18.17 4.83
C GLN A 31 -0.05 17.74 5.40
N TRP A 32 0.93 17.59 4.52
CA TRP A 32 2.32 17.38 4.92
C TRP A 32 2.85 18.59 5.69
N GLY A 33 3.27 18.37 6.94
CA GLY A 33 3.95 19.40 7.74
C GLY A 33 3.07 20.27 8.65
N ASN A 34 1.74 20.09 8.68
CA ASN A 34 0.87 20.82 9.63
C ASN A 34 0.74 20.16 11.01
N GLN A 35 1.52 19.11 11.29
CA GLN A 35 1.79 18.74 12.67
C GLN A 35 2.76 19.79 13.24
N THR A 36 2.22 20.75 13.98
CA THR A 36 2.99 21.51 14.97
C THR A 36 3.93 20.53 15.66
N ARG A 37 5.24 20.68 15.45
CA ARG A 37 6.26 19.94 16.19
C ARG A 37 6.05 20.28 17.67
N GLY A 38 5.25 19.48 18.36
CA GLY A 38 5.36 19.35 19.80
C GLY A 38 6.79 18.93 20.13
N GLU A 39 7.23 19.20 21.36
CA GLU A 39 8.49 18.65 21.85
C GLU A 39 8.55 17.16 21.52
N SER A 40 9.59 16.75 20.77
CA SER A 40 9.79 15.35 20.40
C SER A 40 9.77 14.50 21.67
N ALA A 41 8.83 13.57 21.77
CA ALA A 41 8.76 12.62 22.87
C ALA A 41 9.97 11.66 22.88
N LEU A 42 10.74 11.59 21.78
CA LEU A 42 12.04 10.94 21.74
C LEU A 42 13.11 11.81 22.40
N PRO A 43 13.76 11.31 23.47
CA PRO A 43 14.98 11.92 23.99
C PRO A 43 16.18 11.58 23.11
N ALA A 44 17.19 12.45 23.15
CA ALA A 44 18.49 12.18 22.57
C ALA A 44 19.17 10.98 23.24
N VAL A 45 19.62 10.02 22.45
CA VAL A 45 20.38 8.84 22.90
C VAL A 45 21.89 9.11 22.84
N LEU A 46 22.35 9.95 21.92
CA LEU A 46 23.75 10.32 21.77
C LEU A 46 24.03 11.75 22.24
N GLY A 47 25.18 11.97 22.88
CA GLY A 47 25.76 13.29 23.07
C GLY A 47 26.31 13.89 21.77
N GLN A 48 26.61 15.20 21.76
CA GLN A 48 27.10 15.89 20.55
C GLN A 48 28.44 15.34 20.03
N GLU A 49 29.38 15.06 20.93
CA GLU A 49 30.68 14.46 20.57
C GLU A 49 30.53 13.04 20.03
N GLU A 50 29.59 12.27 20.58
CA GLU A 50 29.31 10.90 20.13
C GLU A 50 28.75 10.91 18.72
N ARG A 51 27.80 11.82 18.44
CA ARG A 51 27.26 12.01 17.08
C ARG A 51 28.34 12.41 16.09
N ALA A 52 29.29 13.25 16.48
CA ALA A 52 30.40 13.63 15.59
C ALA A 52 31.30 12.43 15.31
N HIS A 53 31.71 11.70 16.36
CA HIS A 53 32.53 10.50 16.25
C HIS A 53 31.88 9.43 15.35
N TYR A 54 30.63 9.07 15.59
CA TYR A 54 29.97 8.03 14.81
C TYR A 54 29.68 8.46 13.37
N ARG A 55 29.35 9.73 13.11
CA ARG A 55 29.25 10.22 11.72
C ARG A 55 30.56 10.05 10.97
N GLN A 56 31.68 10.36 11.62
CA GLN A 56 33.00 10.17 11.03
C GLN A 56 33.31 8.68 10.81
N LEU A 57 33.05 7.83 11.79
CA LEU A 57 33.28 6.39 11.69
C LEU A 57 32.47 5.76 10.54
N PHE A 58 31.18 6.05 10.47
CA PHE A 58 30.30 5.52 9.42
C PHE A 58 30.66 6.08 8.04
N ALA A 59 31.03 7.37 7.93
CA ALA A 59 31.54 7.92 6.69
C ALA A 59 32.86 7.26 6.24
N ALA A 60 33.74 6.91 7.18
CA ALA A 60 34.96 6.17 6.88
C ALA A 60 34.67 4.74 6.40
N ILE A 61 33.64 4.06 6.95
CA ILE A 61 33.18 2.77 6.47
C ILE A 61 32.66 2.89 5.03
N ASP A 62 31.78 3.86 4.76
CA ASP A 62 31.21 4.08 3.43
C ASP A 62 32.29 4.43 2.39
N ALA A 63 33.28 5.23 2.79
CA ALA A 63 34.44 5.60 1.97
C ALA A 63 35.54 4.53 1.92
N GLN A 64 35.36 3.39 2.59
CA GLN A 64 36.31 2.27 2.61
C GLN A 64 37.69 2.61 3.19
N GLN A 65 37.74 3.57 4.12
CA GLN A 65 38.96 4.03 4.78
C GLN A 65 39.28 3.16 6.01
N TRP A 66 39.66 1.90 5.78
CA TRP A 66 39.78 0.89 6.84
C TRP A 66 40.76 1.23 7.96
N SER A 67 41.88 1.88 7.64
CA SER A 67 42.83 2.34 8.66
C SER A 67 42.20 3.35 9.63
N VAL A 68 41.34 4.24 9.12
CA VAL A 68 40.62 5.22 9.94
C VAL A 68 39.55 4.53 10.78
N VAL A 69 38.87 3.52 10.23
CA VAL A 69 37.88 2.71 10.96
C VAL A 69 38.55 1.97 12.14
N GLU A 70 39.72 1.36 11.92
CA GLU A 70 40.49 0.66 12.94
C GLU A 70 41.05 1.60 14.02
N GLU A 71 41.30 2.87 13.69
CA GLU A 71 41.69 3.90 14.67
C GLU A 71 40.50 4.40 15.51
N LEU A 72 39.34 4.58 14.88
CA LEU A 72 38.15 5.15 15.54
C LEU A 72 37.42 4.12 16.43
N LEU A 73 37.29 2.87 15.98
CA LEU A 73 36.52 1.83 16.70
C LEU A 73 36.96 1.61 18.16
N PRO A 74 38.27 1.57 18.51
CA PRO A 74 38.71 1.36 19.89
C PRO A 74 38.49 2.56 20.82
N GLN A 75 38.23 3.76 20.27
CA GLN A 75 38.07 4.98 21.09
C GLN A 75 36.79 4.95 21.93
N ARG A 76 35.80 4.15 21.52
CA ARG A 76 34.49 4.02 22.19
C ARG A 76 34.03 2.55 22.21
N PRO A 77 34.71 1.67 22.96
CA PRO A 77 34.48 0.23 22.90
C PRO A 77 33.05 -0.17 23.31
N ASP A 78 32.47 0.52 24.30
CA ASP A 78 31.15 0.22 24.88
C ASP A 78 30.05 1.17 24.38
N GLY A 79 30.30 1.87 23.28
CA GLY A 79 29.39 2.87 22.77
C GLY A 79 28.18 2.25 22.05
N VAL A 80 27.04 2.97 22.07
CA VAL A 80 25.74 2.46 21.56
C VAL A 80 25.81 1.96 20.12
N LEU A 81 26.57 2.62 19.25
CA LEU A 81 26.69 2.27 17.84
C LEU A 81 27.91 1.41 17.51
N THR A 82 28.79 1.13 18.48
CA THR A 82 30.07 0.47 18.22
C THR A 82 29.88 -0.96 17.72
N GLN A 83 28.97 -1.72 18.31
CA GLN A 83 28.72 -3.10 17.87
C GLN A 83 28.17 -3.16 16.43
N VAL A 84 27.21 -2.29 16.09
CA VAL A 84 26.67 -2.24 14.72
C VAL A 84 27.71 -1.73 13.72
N ALA A 85 28.53 -0.73 14.08
CA ALA A 85 29.61 -0.25 13.21
C ALA A 85 30.68 -1.34 12.96
N ARG A 86 31.02 -2.15 13.97
CA ARG A 86 31.88 -3.34 13.79
C ARG A 86 31.24 -4.34 12.85
N ALA A 87 29.93 -4.57 12.97
CA ALA A 87 29.22 -5.48 12.10
C ALA A 87 29.30 -5.02 10.64
N GLU A 88 28.99 -3.75 10.37
CA GLU A 88 29.09 -3.15 9.04
C GLU A 88 30.50 -3.25 8.47
N TYR A 89 31.52 -2.95 9.27
CA TYR A 89 32.92 -3.14 8.86
C TYR A 89 33.23 -4.60 8.52
N TYR A 90 32.81 -5.55 9.35
CA TYR A 90 33.14 -6.97 9.17
C TYR A 90 32.41 -7.63 8.00
N THR A 91 31.20 -7.16 7.69
CA THR A 91 30.36 -7.71 6.62
C THR A 91 30.55 -7.00 5.28
N HIS A 92 31.23 -5.85 5.27
CA HIS A 92 31.50 -5.10 4.05
C HIS A 92 32.33 -5.92 3.04
N ALA A 93 31.94 -5.89 1.76
CA ALA A 93 32.54 -6.74 0.73
C ALA A 93 34.04 -6.50 0.51
N ASN A 94 34.48 -5.24 0.65
CA ASN A 94 35.87 -4.82 0.45
C ASN A 94 36.66 -4.67 1.76
N SER A 95 36.11 -5.09 2.91
CA SER A 95 36.87 -5.00 4.16
C SER A 95 38.00 -6.03 4.23
N PRO A 96 39.04 -5.76 5.03
CA PRO A 96 40.09 -6.72 5.31
C PRO A 96 39.52 -8.03 5.85
N LYS A 97 40.30 -9.12 5.69
CA LYS A 97 39.88 -10.43 6.18
C LYS A 97 39.82 -10.43 7.70
N ILE A 98 38.60 -10.45 8.24
CA ILE A 98 38.35 -10.52 9.69
C ILE A 98 38.66 -11.91 10.25
N ALA A 99 39.42 -11.94 11.34
CA ALA A 99 39.82 -13.17 12.02
C ALA A 99 38.62 -13.82 12.77
N PRO A 100 38.60 -15.15 12.95
CA PRO A 100 37.50 -15.81 13.69
C PRO A 100 37.37 -15.30 15.13
N GLU A 101 38.46 -14.95 15.80
CA GLU A 101 38.47 -14.42 17.16
C GLU A 101 37.72 -13.08 17.23
N GLN A 102 37.90 -12.21 16.23
CA GLN A 102 37.19 -10.93 16.17
C GLN A 102 35.67 -11.11 16.00
N ILE A 103 35.24 -12.15 15.28
CA ILE A 103 33.82 -12.49 15.13
C ILE A 103 33.27 -13.04 16.46
N ALA A 104 34.04 -13.90 17.14
CA ALA A 104 33.66 -14.40 18.47
C ALA A 104 33.54 -13.25 19.48
N ASP A 105 34.49 -12.31 19.48
CA ASP A 105 34.47 -11.13 20.33
C ASP A 105 33.26 -10.23 20.05
N TRP A 106 32.83 -10.10 18.80
CA TRP A 106 31.63 -9.32 18.45
C TRP A 106 30.37 -9.85 19.16
N PHE A 107 30.26 -11.18 19.30
CA PHE A 107 29.14 -11.83 19.97
C PHE A 107 29.14 -11.65 21.50
N THR A 108 30.26 -11.23 22.10
CA THR A 108 30.31 -10.92 23.54
C THR A 108 29.50 -9.67 23.90
N ALA A 109 29.33 -8.74 22.95
CA ALA A 109 28.54 -7.52 23.13
C ALA A 109 27.01 -7.75 22.99
N GLY A 110 26.60 -8.85 22.35
CA GLY A 110 25.19 -9.21 22.19
C GLY A 110 24.89 -9.97 20.88
N VAL A 111 23.66 -10.46 20.75
CA VAL A 111 23.18 -11.26 19.60
C VAL A 111 21.94 -10.66 18.92
N ASP A 112 21.44 -9.53 19.42
CA ASP A 112 20.14 -8.98 19.04
C ASP A 112 20.16 -8.19 17.72
N LEU A 113 21.34 -7.85 17.19
CA LEU A 113 21.46 -7.07 15.95
C LEU A 113 21.17 -7.91 14.69
N PRO A 114 20.60 -7.32 13.62
CA PRO A 114 20.25 -8.05 12.39
C PRO A 114 21.45 -8.75 11.73
N GLN A 115 22.65 -8.20 11.86
CA GLN A 115 23.88 -8.76 11.31
C GLN A 115 24.32 -10.07 12.00
N ALA A 116 23.77 -10.41 13.16
CA ALA A 116 24.18 -11.57 13.96
C ALA A 116 24.11 -12.88 13.16
N ALA A 117 23.05 -13.07 12.36
CA ALA A 117 22.91 -14.27 11.52
C ALA A 117 23.99 -14.35 10.43
N GLN A 118 24.36 -13.23 9.81
CA GLN A 118 25.41 -13.19 8.80
C GLN A 118 26.79 -13.43 9.42
N LEU A 119 27.09 -12.78 10.55
CA LEU A 119 28.34 -12.96 11.28
C LEU A 119 28.48 -14.38 11.81
N GLY A 120 27.39 -15.01 12.27
CA GLY A 120 27.40 -16.41 12.67
C GLY A 120 27.77 -17.34 11.51
N ARG A 121 27.16 -17.16 10.33
CA ARG A 121 27.54 -17.93 9.12
C ARG A 121 29.00 -17.68 8.71
N MET A 122 29.47 -16.45 8.82
CA MET A 122 30.85 -16.07 8.50
C MET A 122 31.84 -16.72 9.49
N GLY A 123 31.55 -16.66 10.78
CA GLY A 123 32.34 -17.27 11.85
C GLY A 123 32.42 -18.78 11.73
N ALA A 124 31.30 -19.46 11.49
CA ALA A 124 31.27 -20.91 11.28
C ALA A 124 32.15 -21.35 10.11
N LYS A 125 32.14 -20.61 9.00
CA LYS A 125 33.02 -20.87 7.84
C LYS A 125 34.50 -20.61 8.13
N ARG A 126 34.81 -19.72 9.09
CA ARG A 126 36.17 -19.31 9.45
C ARG A 126 36.73 -20.08 10.65
N GLY A 127 35.98 -21.02 11.22
CA GLY A 127 36.44 -21.89 12.30
C GLY A 127 36.16 -21.39 13.71
N VAL A 128 35.17 -20.50 13.91
CA VAL A 128 34.69 -20.16 15.25
C VAL A 128 34.06 -21.41 15.87
N GLU A 129 34.66 -21.93 16.96
CA GLU A 129 34.25 -23.19 17.59
C GLU A 129 32.89 -23.08 18.31
N TYR A 130 32.60 -21.92 18.91
CA TYR A 130 31.37 -21.68 19.65
C TYR A 130 30.69 -20.40 19.18
N LEU A 131 29.45 -20.55 18.71
CA LEU A 131 28.56 -19.43 18.38
C LEU A 131 27.36 -19.46 19.32
N PRO A 132 26.98 -18.31 19.92
CA PRO A 132 25.81 -18.26 20.77
C PRO A 132 24.52 -18.50 19.98
N ALA A 133 23.48 -18.97 20.67
CA ALA A 133 22.15 -19.06 20.09
C ALA A 133 21.59 -17.66 19.81
N LEU A 134 21.00 -17.48 18.63
CA LEU A 134 20.35 -16.23 18.25
C LEU A 134 18.94 -16.14 18.85
N PRO A 135 18.41 -14.92 19.10
CA PRO A 135 17.04 -14.74 19.53
C PRO A 135 16.07 -15.36 18.50
N PRO A 136 15.04 -16.09 18.94
CA PRO A 136 14.04 -16.63 18.02
C PRO A 136 13.19 -15.49 17.44
N GLU A 137 12.85 -15.60 16.16
CA GLU A 137 11.84 -14.72 15.56
C GLU A 137 10.43 -15.15 15.99
N GLN A 138 9.59 -14.19 16.33
CA GLN A 138 8.18 -14.41 16.65
C GLN A 138 7.35 -14.65 15.38
N GLY A 139 6.21 -15.33 15.54
CA GLY A 139 5.26 -15.55 14.45
C GLY A 139 4.38 -14.33 14.19
N PHE A 140 4.07 -14.09 12.91
CA PHE A 140 3.20 -12.98 12.47
C PHE A 140 1.96 -13.49 11.75
N ALA A 141 0.84 -12.80 11.98
CA ALA A 141 -0.38 -12.93 11.19
C ALA A 141 -0.39 -11.87 10.07
N ARG A 142 -0.68 -12.31 8.85
CA ARG A 142 -0.83 -11.42 7.69
C ARG A 142 -2.04 -10.50 7.89
N GLN A 143 -1.82 -9.21 7.75
CA GLN A 143 -2.86 -8.20 7.89
C GLN A 143 -3.49 -7.86 6.53
N PRO A 144 -4.74 -7.33 6.51
CA PRO A 144 -5.37 -6.91 5.26
C PRO A 144 -4.56 -5.79 4.59
N TYR A 145 -4.44 -5.85 3.27
CA TYR A 145 -3.83 -4.80 2.46
C TYR A 145 -4.82 -3.66 2.23
N ALA A 146 -4.31 -2.49 1.88
CA ALA A 146 -5.13 -1.52 1.18
C ALA A 146 -5.71 -2.17 -0.09
N PRO A 147 -6.96 -1.86 -0.46
CA PRO A 147 -7.52 -2.27 -1.73
C PRO A 147 -6.57 -1.97 -2.89
N LYS A 148 -6.43 -2.94 -3.80
CA LYS A 148 -5.70 -2.77 -5.06
C LYS A 148 -6.52 -3.34 -6.18
N ARG A 149 -6.53 -2.65 -7.31
CA ARG A 149 -7.18 -3.15 -8.52
C ARG A 149 -6.31 -4.27 -9.09
N ILE A 150 -6.79 -5.50 -8.96
CA ILE A 150 -6.16 -6.70 -9.52
C ILE A 150 -7.16 -7.44 -10.38
N LEU A 151 -6.68 -8.11 -11.43
CA LEU A 151 -7.49 -9.04 -12.21
C LEU A 151 -7.62 -10.37 -11.46
N PRO A 152 -8.68 -11.15 -11.72
CA PRO A 152 -8.78 -12.53 -11.27
C PRO A 152 -7.60 -13.37 -11.75
N ARG A 153 -7.37 -14.51 -11.08
CA ARG A 153 -6.33 -15.45 -11.51
C ARG A 153 -6.69 -16.03 -12.89
N THR A 154 -5.68 -16.25 -13.72
CA THR A 154 -5.85 -16.98 -14.97
C THR A 154 -6.30 -18.41 -14.72
N VAL A 155 -7.31 -18.83 -15.47
CA VAL A 155 -7.88 -20.16 -15.48
C VAL A 155 -6.91 -21.11 -16.16
N ASN A 156 -6.44 -22.11 -15.42
CA ASN A 156 -5.47 -23.11 -15.88
C ASN A 156 -6.06 -24.52 -15.72
N ASP A 157 -7.17 -24.79 -16.41
CA ASP A 157 -7.90 -26.06 -16.34
C ASP A 157 -7.59 -27.02 -17.51
N GLY A 158 -6.68 -26.61 -18.40
CA GLY A 158 -6.25 -27.40 -19.57
C GLY A 158 -7.15 -27.27 -20.80
N THR A 159 -8.26 -26.54 -20.74
CA THR A 159 -9.14 -26.33 -21.91
C THR A 159 -8.61 -25.29 -22.89
N MET A 160 -7.79 -24.35 -22.42
CA MET A 160 -7.07 -23.41 -23.28
C MET A 160 -5.67 -23.94 -23.62
N ALA A 161 -5.43 -24.20 -24.90
CA ALA A 161 -4.11 -24.60 -25.38
C ALA A 161 -3.10 -23.45 -25.26
N ALA A 162 -1.92 -23.71 -24.69
CA ALA A 162 -0.90 -22.69 -24.44
C ALA A 162 -0.48 -21.92 -25.71
N ALA A 163 -0.37 -22.59 -26.85
CA ALA A 163 -0.01 -21.96 -28.12
C ALA A 163 -1.07 -20.93 -28.58
N ILE A 164 -2.36 -21.23 -28.40
CA ILE A 164 -3.46 -20.33 -28.76
C ILE A 164 -3.51 -19.16 -27.79
N ALA A 165 -3.37 -19.42 -26.48
CA ALA A 165 -3.27 -18.39 -25.46
C ALA A 165 -2.15 -17.39 -25.77
N THR A 166 -0.95 -17.88 -26.11
CA THR A 166 0.18 -17.04 -26.52
C THR A 166 -0.15 -16.22 -27.76
N ALA A 167 -0.69 -16.83 -28.82
CA ALA A 167 -1.04 -16.13 -30.06
C ALA A 167 -2.09 -15.03 -29.84
N ILE A 168 -3.12 -15.28 -29.01
CA ILE A 168 -4.11 -14.26 -28.64
C ILE A 168 -3.45 -13.10 -27.90
N LEU A 169 -2.58 -13.38 -26.92
CA LEU A 169 -1.89 -12.32 -26.16
C LEU A 169 -0.91 -11.53 -27.03
N GLU A 170 -0.26 -12.17 -28.00
CA GLU A 170 0.58 -11.50 -28.99
C GLU A 170 -0.24 -10.58 -29.90
N ALA A 171 -1.41 -11.03 -30.36
CA ALA A 171 -2.32 -10.19 -31.14
C ALA A 171 -2.84 -8.99 -30.35
N ILE A 172 -3.20 -9.17 -29.07
CA ILE A 172 -3.60 -8.07 -28.17
C ILE A 172 -2.44 -7.08 -27.98
N LYS A 173 -1.22 -7.58 -27.76
CA LYS A 173 -0.02 -6.73 -27.61
C LYS A 173 0.34 -5.97 -28.89
N ALA A 174 -0.07 -6.49 -30.04
CA ALA A 174 0.15 -5.88 -31.36
C ALA A 174 -1.04 -4.97 -31.79
N ASP A 175 -1.91 -4.59 -30.86
CA ASP A 175 -3.09 -3.75 -31.10
C ASP A 175 -4.00 -4.31 -32.20
N ASN A 176 -4.08 -5.64 -32.31
CA ASN A 176 -4.87 -6.36 -33.31
C ASN A 176 -5.99 -7.21 -32.67
N PRO A 177 -7.06 -6.56 -32.17
CA PRO A 177 -8.16 -7.25 -31.51
C PRO A 177 -8.94 -8.16 -32.46
N ALA A 178 -9.00 -7.84 -33.76
CA ALA A 178 -9.66 -8.66 -34.76
C ALA A 178 -9.00 -10.03 -34.92
N GLU A 179 -7.67 -10.09 -34.94
CA GLU A 179 -6.93 -11.37 -34.97
C GLU A 179 -7.11 -12.14 -33.66
N ALA A 180 -7.06 -11.45 -32.52
CA ALA A 180 -7.32 -12.06 -31.21
C ALA A 180 -8.72 -12.71 -31.15
N GLN A 181 -9.74 -12.03 -31.67
CA GLN A 181 -11.11 -12.55 -31.76
C GLN A 181 -11.20 -13.73 -32.74
N ARG A 182 -10.53 -13.67 -33.89
CA ARG A 182 -10.48 -14.76 -34.86
C ARG A 182 -9.90 -16.03 -34.24
N LEU A 183 -8.76 -15.91 -33.54
CA LEU A 183 -8.11 -17.01 -32.82
C LEU A 183 -8.99 -17.57 -31.70
N LEU A 184 -9.65 -16.69 -30.93
CA LEU A 184 -10.58 -17.12 -29.88
C LEU A 184 -11.74 -17.93 -30.46
N ALA A 185 -12.33 -17.49 -31.58
CA ALA A 185 -13.48 -18.15 -32.20
C ALA A 185 -13.19 -19.61 -32.62
N GLU A 186 -11.94 -19.96 -32.91
CA GLU A 186 -11.55 -21.33 -33.28
C GLU A 186 -11.63 -22.31 -32.09
N THR A 187 -11.42 -21.81 -30.87
CA THR A 187 -11.27 -22.63 -29.64
C THR A 187 -12.39 -22.45 -28.62
N ASP A 188 -13.18 -21.36 -28.70
CA ASP A 188 -14.16 -20.94 -27.69
C ASP A 188 -15.18 -22.03 -27.28
N TRP A 189 -15.59 -22.86 -28.23
CA TRP A 189 -16.54 -23.96 -28.01
C TRP A 189 -15.97 -25.12 -27.18
N GLN A 190 -14.64 -25.27 -27.15
CA GLN A 190 -13.95 -26.30 -26.35
C GLN A 190 -13.59 -25.81 -24.94
N LEU A 191 -13.60 -24.49 -24.71
CA LEU A 191 -13.23 -23.90 -23.44
C LEU A 191 -14.23 -24.29 -22.35
N SER A 192 -13.71 -24.46 -21.13
CA SER A 192 -14.57 -24.52 -19.96
C SER A 192 -15.34 -23.21 -19.80
N SER A 193 -16.41 -23.25 -18.99
CA SER A 193 -17.21 -22.06 -18.68
C SER A 193 -16.39 -20.93 -18.04
N ASP A 194 -15.39 -21.25 -17.21
CA ASP A 194 -14.53 -20.26 -16.54
C ASP A 194 -13.48 -19.69 -17.51
N ALA A 195 -12.80 -20.56 -18.28
CA ALA A 195 -11.82 -20.14 -19.29
C ALA A 195 -12.48 -19.29 -20.39
N ARG A 196 -13.70 -19.65 -20.81
CA ARG A 196 -14.49 -18.86 -21.76
C ARG A 196 -14.73 -17.44 -21.26
N ALA A 197 -15.07 -17.26 -19.98
CA ALA A 197 -15.28 -15.94 -19.40
C ALA A 197 -14.00 -15.11 -19.45
N GLU A 198 -12.86 -15.68 -19.03
CA GLU A 198 -11.56 -15.00 -19.08
C GLU A 198 -11.19 -14.54 -20.49
N TRP A 199 -11.19 -15.45 -21.46
CA TRP A 199 -10.64 -15.15 -22.78
C TRP A 199 -11.54 -14.24 -23.60
N ARG A 200 -12.88 -14.37 -23.50
CA ARG A 200 -13.81 -13.40 -24.08
C ARG A 200 -13.63 -12.02 -23.47
N GLN A 201 -13.41 -11.92 -22.15
CA GLN A 201 -13.17 -10.64 -21.49
C GLN A 201 -11.88 -9.99 -21.98
N ARG A 202 -10.78 -10.74 -22.09
CA ARG A 202 -9.49 -10.21 -22.57
C ARG A 202 -9.57 -9.65 -23.98
N VAL A 203 -10.22 -10.38 -24.89
CA VAL A 203 -10.41 -9.92 -26.27
C VAL A 203 -11.38 -8.74 -26.33
N ALA A 204 -12.48 -8.75 -25.56
CA ALA A 204 -13.41 -7.63 -25.49
C ALA A 204 -12.73 -6.35 -24.96
N TRP A 205 -11.87 -6.50 -23.95
CA TRP A 205 -11.04 -5.41 -23.43
C TRP A 205 -10.10 -4.86 -24.51
N SER A 206 -9.50 -5.73 -25.33
CA SER A 206 -8.67 -5.33 -26.47
C SER A 206 -9.44 -4.47 -27.47
N HIS A 207 -10.69 -4.83 -27.83
CA HIS A 207 -11.52 -3.97 -28.69
C HIS A 207 -11.80 -2.61 -28.04
N TYR A 208 -12.10 -2.59 -26.74
CA TYR A 208 -12.44 -1.36 -26.02
C TYR A 208 -11.26 -0.37 -25.96
N ILE A 209 -10.03 -0.84 -25.70
CA ILE A 209 -8.85 0.02 -25.66
C ILE A 209 -8.47 0.55 -27.05
N GLU A 210 -8.74 -0.21 -28.11
CA GLU A 210 -8.61 0.21 -29.51
C GLU A 210 -9.78 1.10 -30.00
N ASN A 211 -10.69 1.51 -29.10
CA ASN A 211 -11.85 2.35 -29.38
C ASN A 211 -12.89 1.74 -30.34
N ASP A 212 -12.89 0.42 -30.51
CA ASP A 212 -13.98 -0.31 -31.17
C ASP A 212 -15.04 -0.73 -30.14
N ASP A 213 -15.78 0.28 -29.66
CA ASP A 213 -16.78 0.08 -28.60
C ASP A 213 -17.92 -0.86 -29.03
N ALA A 214 -18.22 -0.95 -30.33
CA ALA A 214 -19.27 -1.83 -30.84
C ALA A 214 -18.86 -3.31 -30.71
N ALA A 215 -17.69 -3.67 -31.23
CA ALA A 215 -17.18 -5.03 -31.11
C ALA A 215 -16.89 -5.40 -29.64
N ALA A 216 -16.37 -4.46 -28.85
CA ALA A 216 -16.16 -4.64 -27.43
C ALA A 216 -17.47 -4.98 -26.71
N LEU A 217 -18.54 -4.22 -26.99
CA LEU A 217 -19.85 -4.44 -26.38
C LEU A 217 -20.44 -5.80 -26.77
N GLU A 218 -20.38 -6.15 -28.06
CA GLU A 218 -20.90 -7.42 -28.56
C GLU A 218 -20.20 -8.60 -27.87
N LEU A 219 -18.87 -8.59 -27.83
CA LEU A 219 -18.10 -9.68 -27.22
C LEU A 219 -18.24 -9.71 -25.69
N ALA A 220 -18.19 -8.55 -25.02
CA ALA A 220 -18.28 -8.47 -23.55
C ALA A 220 -19.59 -9.05 -23.00
N ARG A 221 -20.71 -8.84 -23.71
CA ARG A 221 -22.02 -9.42 -23.32
C ARG A 221 -22.00 -10.94 -23.25
N THR A 222 -21.23 -11.58 -24.13
CA THR A 222 -21.13 -13.04 -24.18
C THR A 222 -20.28 -13.60 -23.03
N VAL A 223 -19.53 -12.77 -22.29
CA VAL A 223 -18.76 -13.22 -21.11
C VAL A 223 -19.69 -13.78 -20.02
N ALA A 224 -20.91 -13.24 -19.90
CA ALA A 224 -21.92 -13.70 -18.94
C ALA A 224 -22.43 -15.13 -19.18
N GLU A 225 -22.15 -15.73 -20.35
CA GLU A 225 -22.43 -17.14 -20.63
C GLU A 225 -21.42 -18.08 -19.97
N GLY A 226 -20.30 -17.55 -19.49
CA GLY A 226 -19.31 -18.27 -18.70
C GLY A 226 -19.61 -18.24 -17.20
N SER A 227 -18.59 -18.56 -16.40
CA SER A 227 -18.66 -18.61 -14.94
C SER A 227 -17.39 -18.01 -14.31
N GLY A 228 -17.36 -17.94 -12.98
CA GLY A 228 -16.18 -17.52 -12.22
C GLY A 228 -16.04 -16.00 -12.09
N GLU A 229 -14.88 -15.60 -11.57
CA GLU A 229 -14.59 -14.21 -11.20
C GLU A 229 -14.47 -13.28 -12.42
N TRP A 230 -14.11 -13.83 -13.59
CA TRP A 230 -13.99 -13.08 -14.85
C TRP A 230 -15.32 -12.54 -15.39
N VAL A 231 -16.46 -13.05 -14.92
CA VAL A 231 -17.78 -12.55 -15.35
C VAL A 231 -18.01 -11.10 -14.93
N ALA A 232 -17.54 -10.71 -13.74
CA ALA A 232 -17.62 -9.32 -13.30
C ALA A 232 -16.74 -8.39 -14.17
N GLU A 233 -15.57 -8.88 -14.58
CA GLU A 233 -14.66 -8.16 -15.47
C GLU A 233 -15.26 -7.98 -16.87
N GLY A 234 -15.97 -8.98 -17.40
CA GLY A 234 -16.71 -8.85 -18.67
C GLY A 234 -17.83 -7.82 -18.59
N ALA A 235 -18.63 -7.86 -17.51
CA ALA A 235 -19.68 -6.87 -17.28
C ALA A 235 -19.12 -5.44 -17.15
N TRP A 236 -17.89 -5.29 -16.64
CA TRP A 236 -17.21 -4.01 -16.59
C TRP A 236 -16.90 -3.47 -17.98
N VAL A 237 -16.37 -4.32 -18.88
CA VAL A 237 -16.12 -3.93 -20.28
C VAL A 237 -17.43 -3.60 -21.00
N GLU A 238 -18.47 -4.43 -20.80
CA GLU A 238 -19.81 -4.18 -21.36
C GLU A 238 -20.34 -2.80 -20.94
N GLY A 239 -20.23 -2.47 -19.65
CA GLY A 239 -20.67 -1.18 -19.12
C GLY A 239 -19.92 0.00 -19.70
N LEU A 240 -18.59 -0.10 -19.80
CA LEU A 240 -17.74 0.95 -20.37
C LEU A 240 -18.04 1.20 -21.86
N ALA A 241 -18.14 0.15 -22.67
CA ALA A 241 -18.46 0.24 -24.08
C ALA A 241 -19.89 0.81 -24.30
N ALA A 242 -20.88 0.28 -23.55
CA ALA A 242 -22.25 0.80 -23.58
C ALA A 242 -22.34 2.28 -23.18
N TRP A 243 -21.54 2.70 -22.20
CA TRP A 243 -21.49 4.10 -21.75
C TRP A 243 -20.96 5.04 -22.84
N ARG A 244 -19.88 4.66 -23.54
CA ARG A 244 -19.33 5.43 -24.68
C ARG A 244 -20.30 5.51 -25.85
N LEU A 245 -20.99 4.41 -26.15
CA LEU A 245 -22.05 4.36 -27.16
C LEU A 245 -23.34 5.11 -26.76
N GLY A 246 -23.45 5.56 -25.50
CA GLY A 246 -24.57 6.33 -25.00
C GLY A 246 -25.79 5.51 -24.56
N HIS A 247 -25.66 4.19 -24.47
CA HIS A 247 -26.70 3.29 -23.99
C HIS A 247 -26.73 3.28 -22.45
N CYS A 248 -27.27 4.33 -21.83
CA CYS A 248 -27.20 4.50 -20.37
C CYS A 248 -27.84 3.35 -19.57
N SER A 249 -28.98 2.79 -20.03
CA SER A 249 -29.67 1.71 -19.32
C SER A 249 -28.84 0.43 -19.35
N LEU A 250 -28.32 0.07 -20.52
CA LEU A 250 -27.42 -1.05 -20.69
C LEU A 250 -26.14 -0.90 -19.86
N ALA A 251 -25.55 0.30 -19.86
CA ALA A 251 -24.37 0.60 -19.06
C ALA A 251 -24.67 0.43 -17.55
N GLY A 252 -25.80 0.96 -17.08
CA GLY A 252 -26.22 0.84 -15.68
C GLY A 252 -26.40 -0.61 -15.25
N ASP A 253 -27.08 -1.42 -16.06
CA ASP A 253 -27.28 -2.85 -15.77
C ASP A 253 -25.95 -3.61 -15.72
N ALA A 254 -25.04 -3.35 -16.66
CA ALA A 254 -23.73 -3.98 -16.71
C ALA A 254 -22.83 -3.57 -15.53
N PHE A 255 -22.81 -2.29 -15.16
CA PHE A 255 -22.10 -1.81 -13.98
C PHE A 255 -22.69 -2.34 -12.66
N SER A 256 -24.01 -2.50 -12.57
CA SER A 256 -24.66 -3.14 -11.42
C SER A 256 -24.29 -4.62 -11.30
N ARG A 257 -24.22 -5.36 -12.42
CA ARG A 257 -23.69 -6.73 -12.45
C ARG A 257 -22.21 -6.79 -12.05
N THR A 258 -21.41 -5.83 -12.51
CA THR A 258 -20.00 -5.69 -12.09
C THR A 258 -19.93 -5.56 -10.57
N ALA A 259 -20.67 -4.61 -10.00
CA ALA A 259 -20.67 -4.32 -8.57
C ALA A 259 -21.09 -5.53 -7.72
N SER A 260 -22.13 -6.25 -8.14
CA SER A 260 -22.69 -7.39 -7.40
C SER A 260 -21.87 -8.68 -7.51
N ARG A 261 -21.03 -8.83 -8.54
CA ARG A 261 -20.26 -10.06 -8.79
C ARG A 261 -18.76 -9.92 -8.60
N ALA A 262 -18.25 -8.70 -8.43
CA ALA A 262 -16.82 -8.46 -8.27
C ALA A 262 -16.29 -9.16 -7.01
N SER A 263 -15.23 -9.96 -7.18
CA SER A 263 -14.44 -10.51 -6.06
C SER A 263 -13.46 -9.48 -5.47
N ASN A 264 -13.21 -8.39 -6.20
CA ASN A 264 -12.30 -7.31 -5.83
C ASN A 264 -13.07 -6.04 -5.48
N VAL A 265 -12.79 -5.46 -4.30
CA VAL A 265 -13.51 -4.28 -3.79
C VAL A 265 -13.32 -3.03 -4.66
N GLU A 266 -12.16 -2.84 -5.31
CA GLU A 266 -11.96 -1.71 -6.24
C GLU A 266 -12.89 -1.82 -7.46
N LEU A 267 -13.04 -3.02 -8.01
CA LEU A 267 -13.98 -3.26 -9.10
C LEU A 267 -15.43 -3.10 -8.63
N ALA A 268 -15.76 -3.53 -7.42
CA ALA A 268 -17.09 -3.38 -6.86
C ALA A 268 -17.46 -1.88 -6.70
N ALA A 269 -16.54 -1.09 -6.13
CA ALA A 269 -16.70 0.35 -5.96
C ALA A 269 -16.82 1.07 -7.31
N ALA A 270 -15.98 0.69 -8.29
CA ALA A 270 -16.07 1.19 -9.65
C ALA A 270 -17.43 0.90 -10.29
N GLY A 271 -17.90 -0.35 -10.17
CA GLY A 271 -19.22 -0.77 -10.66
C GLY A 271 -20.34 0.06 -10.05
N HIS A 272 -20.36 0.26 -8.73
CA HIS A 272 -21.36 1.11 -8.08
C HIS A 272 -21.27 2.57 -8.56
N TYR A 273 -20.08 3.18 -8.58
CA TYR A 273 -19.91 4.57 -8.98
C TYR A 273 -20.35 4.82 -10.43
N TRP A 274 -19.99 3.94 -11.35
CA TRP A 274 -20.38 4.09 -12.75
C TRP A 274 -21.84 3.72 -13.01
N ALA A 275 -22.42 2.77 -12.25
CA ALA A 275 -23.87 2.53 -12.27
C ALA A 275 -24.64 3.78 -11.79
N HIS A 276 -24.14 4.49 -10.76
CA HIS A 276 -24.69 5.78 -10.35
C HIS A 276 -24.69 6.78 -11.52
N ARG A 277 -23.55 6.95 -12.21
CA ARG A 277 -23.45 7.87 -13.36
C ARG A 277 -24.39 7.49 -14.51
N ALA A 278 -24.53 6.19 -14.79
CA ALA A 278 -25.48 5.65 -15.75
C ALA A 278 -26.93 5.98 -15.38
N ALA A 279 -27.31 5.75 -14.13
CA ALA A 279 -28.64 6.07 -13.61
C ALA A 279 -28.96 7.57 -13.68
N VAL A 280 -28.00 8.45 -13.36
CA VAL A 280 -28.15 9.91 -13.52
C VAL A 280 -28.43 10.27 -14.98
N ARG A 281 -27.63 9.72 -15.92
CA ARG A 281 -27.82 9.95 -17.36
C ARG A 281 -29.17 9.45 -17.86
N CYS A 282 -29.66 8.34 -17.30
CA CYS A 282 -30.96 7.75 -17.58
C CYS A 282 -32.13 8.40 -16.81
N ARG A 283 -31.88 9.41 -15.96
CA ARG A 283 -32.88 10.10 -15.14
C ARG A 283 -33.58 9.19 -14.12
N GLU A 284 -32.80 8.31 -13.49
CA GLU A 284 -33.25 7.34 -12.47
C GLU A 284 -32.66 7.69 -11.09
N PRO A 285 -33.15 8.75 -10.42
CA PRO A 285 -32.52 9.29 -9.21
C PRO A 285 -32.51 8.29 -8.02
N GLY A 286 -33.51 7.41 -7.93
CA GLY A 286 -33.56 6.39 -6.88
C GLY A 286 -32.40 5.39 -6.97
N GLN A 287 -32.16 4.85 -8.18
CA GLN A 287 -31.03 3.94 -8.43
C GLN A 287 -29.71 4.67 -8.28
N ALA A 288 -29.63 5.91 -8.78
CA ALA A 288 -28.44 6.74 -8.66
C ALA A 288 -28.01 6.93 -7.20
N GLN A 289 -28.95 7.23 -6.30
CA GLN A 289 -28.64 7.40 -4.88
C GLN A 289 -28.18 6.08 -4.23
N GLN A 290 -28.85 4.97 -4.52
CA GLN A 290 -28.50 3.66 -3.96
C GLN A 290 -27.07 3.26 -4.32
N HIS A 291 -26.71 3.38 -5.59
CA HIS A 291 -25.37 3.05 -6.07
C HIS A 291 -24.30 3.99 -5.49
N LEU A 292 -24.58 5.30 -5.40
CA LEU A 292 -23.62 6.25 -4.83
C LEU A 292 -23.36 5.97 -3.35
N SER A 293 -24.42 5.71 -2.56
CA SER A 293 -24.28 5.35 -1.15
C SER A 293 -23.58 4.00 -0.94
N ALA A 294 -23.75 3.04 -1.85
CA ALA A 294 -23.03 1.77 -1.80
C ALA A 294 -21.53 1.94 -2.12
N ALA A 295 -21.18 2.75 -3.12
CA ALA A 295 -19.78 3.07 -3.43
C ALA A 295 -19.09 3.78 -2.24
N ALA A 296 -19.78 4.74 -1.61
CA ALA A 296 -19.22 5.50 -0.49
C ALA A 296 -18.89 4.67 0.77
N GLN A 297 -19.44 3.45 0.90
CA GLN A 297 -19.07 2.52 1.97
C GLN A 297 -17.70 1.84 1.73
N MET A 298 -17.15 1.96 0.52
CA MET A 298 -15.86 1.39 0.12
C MET A 298 -14.79 2.50 0.11
N ASP A 299 -14.67 3.22 1.22
CA ASP A 299 -13.91 4.47 1.36
C ASP A 299 -12.39 4.35 1.19
N GLU A 300 -11.83 3.14 1.28
CA GLU A 300 -10.41 2.90 0.96
C GLU A 300 -10.13 2.75 -0.55
N THR A 301 -11.14 2.89 -1.42
CA THR A 301 -11.01 2.80 -2.90
C THR A 301 -11.14 4.17 -3.57
N LEU A 302 -10.56 4.34 -4.77
CA LEU A 302 -10.68 5.60 -5.51
C LEU A 302 -12.14 6.02 -5.74
N TYR A 303 -12.97 5.09 -6.23
CA TYR A 303 -14.37 5.37 -6.55
C TYR A 303 -15.25 5.51 -5.31
N GLY A 304 -14.89 4.87 -4.20
CA GLY A 304 -15.57 5.09 -2.93
C GLY A 304 -15.27 6.46 -2.34
N MET A 305 -14.00 6.91 -2.40
CA MET A 305 -13.63 8.28 -1.99
C MET A 305 -14.37 9.34 -2.83
N LEU A 306 -14.44 9.15 -4.16
CA LEU A 306 -15.21 10.04 -5.04
C LEU A 306 -16.71 10.04 -4.71
N ALA A 307 -17.27 8.88 -4.36
CA ALA A 307 -18.67 8.77 -3.98
C ALA A 307 -18.97 9.46 -2.63
N ALA A 308 -18.09 9.30 -1.66
CA ALA A 308 -18.21 9.95 -0.36
C ALA A 308 -18.13 11.47 -0.47
N ASP A 309 -17.16 11.99 -1.26
CA ASP A 309 -17.03 13.42 -1.55
C ASP A 309 -18.31 14.00 -2.18
N GLN A 310 -18.88 13.30 -3.18
CA GLN A 310 -20.15 13.72 -3.81
C GLN A 310 -21.34 13.73 -2.85
N LEU A 311 -21.34 12.87 -1.83
CA LEU A 311 -22.38 12.83 -0.80
C LEU A 311 -22.14 13.83 0.34
N GLY A 312 -20.99 14.53 0.35
CA GLY A 312 -20.56 15.36 1.48
C GLY A 312 -20.35 14.55 2.76
N ILE A 313 -20.01 13.26 2.62
CA ILE A 313 -19.66 12.41 3.74
C ILE A 313 -18.20 12.72 4.07
N GLU A 314 -17.99 13.23 5.28
CA GLU A 314 -16.65 13.21 5.86
C GLU A 314 -16.27 11.74 6.01
N LEU A 315 -15.34 11.31 5.15
CA LEU A 315 -14.70 10.01 5.34
C LEU A 315 -14.20 9.96 6.78
N PRO A 316 -14.26 8.79 7.44
CA PRO A 316 -13.60 8.64 8.71
C PRO A 316 -12.17 9.12 8.48
N ALA A 317 -11.81 10.29 9.02
CA ALA A 317 -10.41 10.60 9.22
C ALA A 317 -9.96 9.38 10.00
N HIS A 318 -9.17 8.49 9.39
CA HIS A 318 -8.55 7.42 10.14
C HIS A 318 -7.91 8.16 11.30
N ALA A 319 -8.48 7.98 12.51
CA ALA A 319 -8.27 8.92 13.60
C ALA A 319 -6.77 9.18 13.65
N PRO A 320 -6.34 10.46 13.61
CA PRO A 320 -4.95 10.78 13.32
C PRO A 320 -4.09 9.86 14.17
N PRO A 321 -3.19 9.10 13.54
CA PRO A 321 -2.55 7.98 14.20
C PRO A 321 -1.91 8.45 15.49
N GLN A 322 -2.09 7.67 16.55
CA GLN A 322 -1.64 8.06 17.88
C GLN A 322 -0.15 8.42 17.83
N ALA A 323 0.18 9.59 18.34
CA ALA A 323 1.56 10.06 18.38
C ALA A 323 2.42 9.15 19.27
N PHE A 324 3.72 9.15 19.03
CA PHE A 324 4.66 8.47 19.92
C PHE A 324 4.75 9.24 21.25
N GLU A 325 4.57 8.54 22.37
CA GLU A 325 4.55 9.15 23.70
C GLU A 325 5.77 8.77 24.55
N ARG A 326 5.99 9.50 25.65
CA ARG A 326 7.07 9.18 26.61
C ARG A 326 6.89 7.79 27.25
N THR A 327 5.66 7.35 27.45
CA THR A 327 5.32 5.99 27.93
C THR A 327 5.76 4.91 26.94
N ASP A 328 5.61 5.15 25.64
CA ASP A 328 6.13 4.27 24.59
C ASP A 328 7.67 4.21 24.68
N TRP A 329 8.34 5.35 24.87
CA TRP A 329 9.79 5.38 25.07
C TRP A 329 10.23 4.59 26.30
N GLU A 330 9.59 4.79 27.46
CA GLU A 330 9.92 4.07 28.70
C GLU A 330 9.77 2.55 28.55
N GLN A 331 8.80 2.10 27.75
CA GLN A 331 8.59 0.70 27.41
C GLN A 331 9.71 0.14 26.51
N LEU A 332 10.17 0.92 25.52
CA LEU A 332 11.08 0.46 24.46
C LEU A 332 12.57 0.68 24.80
N ALA A 333 12.93 1.73 25.53
CA ALA A 333 14.30 2.20 25.72
C ALA A 333 15.25 1.18 26.37
N ARG A 334 14.71 0.16 27.03
CA ARG A 334 15.50 -0.92 27.64
C ARG A 334 16.13 -1.84 26.59
N ARG A 335 15.54 -1.95 25.40
CA ARG A 335 16.03 -2.80 24.30
C ARG A 335 17.21 -2.14 23.59
N GLY A 336 18.27 -2.92 23.35
CA GLY A 336 19.50 -2.42 22.71
C GLY A 336 19.24 -1.89 21.29
N ASN A 337 18.55 -2.68 20.47
CA ASN A 337 18.20 -2.33 19.10
C ASN A 337 17.40 -1.03 18.99
N ILE A 338 16.51 -0.74 19.94
CA ILE A 338 15.76 0.52 19.95
C ILE A 338 16.73 1.70 20.08
N ARG A 339 17.63 1.66 21.07
CA ARG A 339 18.64 2.71 21.26
C ARG A 339 19.56 2.82 20.04
N VAL A 340 19.95 1.69 19.44
CA VAL A 340 20.76 1.66 18.22
C VAL A 340 20.02 2.33 17.06
N ALA A 341 18.77 1.96 16.78
CA ALA A 341 17.98 2.52 15.70
C ALA A 341 17.77 4.04 15.86
N VAL A 342 17.46 4.51 17.07
CA VAL A 342 17.37 5.95 17.37
C VAL A 342 18.71 6.64 17.14
N ALA A 343 19.80 6.09 17.69
CA ALA A 343 21.14 6.65 17.55
C ALA A 343 21.61 6.69 16.07
N LEU A 344 21.27 5.68 15.27
CA LEU A 344 21.52 5.66 13.82
C LEU A 344 20.72 6.75 13.09
N ALA A 345 19.45 6.96 13.46
CA ALA A 345 18.64 8.05 12.90
C ALA A 345 19.23 9.42 13.25
N GLU A 346 19.72 9.61 14.49
CA GLU A 346 20.36 10.86 14.93
C GLU A 346 21.64 11.22 14.15
N ILE A 347 22.35 10.23 13.60
CA ILE A 347 23.55 10.45 12.78
C ILE A 347 23.28 10.43 11.27
N GLY A 348 22.01 10.34 10.84
CA GLY A 348 21.64 10.34 9.44
C GLY A 348 21.85 9.01 8.71
N ARG A 349 21.67 7.88 9.41
CA ARG A 349 21.75 6.52 8.85
C ARG A 349 20.37 5.82 8.83
N PRO A 350 19.37 6.35 8.09
CA PRO A 350 17.99 5.89 8.17
C PRO A 350 17.79 4.45 7.68
N GLU A 351 18.51 4.01 6.64
CA GLU A 351 18.37 2.65 6.10
C GLU A 351 18.77 1.58 7.12
N LEU A 352 19.92 1.80 7.79
CA LEU A 352 20.40 0.90 8.84
C LEU A 352 19.52 0.97 10.09
N ALA A 353 19.01 2.16 10.43
CA ALA A 353 18.04 2.32 11.51
C ALA A 353 16.74 1.54 11.23
N ASP A 354 16.21 1.62 10.01
CA ASP A 354 15.03 0.88 9.56
C ASP A 354 15.28 -0.63 9.64
N GLU A 355 16.43 -1.12 9.17
CA GLU A 355 16.79 -2.55 9.28
C GLU A 355 16.80 -3.03 10.73
N VAL A 356 17.47 -2.31 11.63
CA VAL A 356 17.54 -2.64 13.06
C VAL A 356 16.15 -2.63 13.69
N LEU A 357 15.32 -1.63 13.39
CA LEU A 357 13.98 -1.52 13.95
C LEU A 357 13.03 -2.61 13.43
N ARG A 358 13.13 -2.95 12.14
CA ARG A 358 12.38 -4.06 11.54
C ARG A 358 12.78 -5.42 12.10
N HIS A 359 14.07 -5.60 12.37
CA HIS A 359 14.57 -6.80 13.04
C HIS A 359 14.06 -6.86 14.48
N GLU A 360 14.06 -5.74 15.20
CA GLU A 360 13.50 -5.66 16.54
C GLU A 360 12.02 -6.03 16.57
N ALA A 361 11.24 -5.66 15.54
CA ALA A 361 9.85 -6.10 15.41
C ALA A 361 9.73 -7.63 15.35
N ARG A 362 10.73 -8.36 14.84
CA ARG A 362 10.74 -9.83 14.73
C ARG A 362 11.14 -10.53 16.01
N ILE A 363 12.06 -9.96 16.79
CA ILE A 363 12.59 -10.62 18.00
C ILE A 363 12.04 -10.05 19.32
N GLY A 364 11.41 -8.87 19.26
CA GLY A 364 10.82 -8.20 20.41
C GLY A 364 9.48 -8.81 20.84
N PRO A 365 9.02 -8.54 22.08
CA PRO A 365 7.75 -9.06 22.55
C PRO A 365 6.55 -8.42 21.83
N ALA A 366 5.52 -9.22 21.53
CA ALA A 366 4.29 -8.75 20.88
C ALA A 366 3.62 -7.56 21.60
N SER A 367 3.75 -7.46 22.93
CA SER A 367 3.19 -6.36 23.73
C SER A 367 3.81 -4.99 23.43
N GLN A 368 4.97 -4.94 22.78
CA GLN A 368 5.66 -3.71 22.37
C GLN A 368 5.33 -3.30 20.93
N PHE A 369 4.59 -4.12 20.17
CA PHE A 369 4.38 -3.91 18.74
C PHE A 369 3.72 -2.56 18.41
N VAL A 370 2.76 -2.12 19.23
CA VAL A 370 2.07 -0.82 19.03
C VAL A 370 2.99 0.36 19.31
N ALA A 371 3.72 0.35 20.42
CA ALA A 371 4.71 1.38 20.73
C ALA A 371 5.81 1.43 19.66
N LEU A 372 6.25 0.25 19.19
CA LEU A 372 7.27 0.13 18.14
C LEU A 372 6.79 0.69 16.79
N SER A 373 5.52 0.50 16.44
CA SER A 373 4.98 1.03 15.18
C SER A 373 4.89 2.55 15.21
N ARG A 374 4.53 3.14 16.35
CA ARG A 374 4.58 4.59 16.57
C ARG A 374 6.00 5.13 16.50
N LEU A 375 6.98 4.42 17.07
CA LEU A 375 8.39 4.78 16.95
C LEU A 375 8.87 4.74 15.50
N ALA A 376 8.46 3.73 14.72
CA ALA A 376 8.81 3.63 13.30
C ALA A 376 8.24 4.80 12.48
N ARG A 377 6.98 5.20 12.76
CA ARG A 377 6.37 6.40 12.17
C ARG A 377 7.09 7.67 12.59
N GLU A 378 7.36 7.81 13.88
CA GLU A 378 8.06 8.96 14.45
C GLU A 378 9.42 9.11 13.79
N LEU A 379 10.26 8.08 13.76
CA LEU A 379 11.56 8.11 13.08
C LEU A 379 11.48 8.26 11.55
N GLY A 380 10.30 8.10 10.96
CA GLY A 380 10.08 8.18 9.52
C GLY A 380 10.76 7.05 8.76
N MET A 381 10.51 5.81 9.20
CA MET A 381 11.10 4.55 8.70
C MET A 381 10.07 3.80 7.82
N PRO A 382 9.98 4.06 6.51
CA PRO A 382 8.87 3.59 5.69
C PRO A 382 8.85 2.08 5.49
N ALA A 383 10.02 1.45 5.35
CA ALA A 383 10.10 0.02 5.11
C ALA A 383 9.71 -0.77 6.35
N THR A 384 10.06 -0.28 7.56
CA THR A 384 9.56 -0.83 8.82
C THR A 384 8.06 -0.62 8.96
N GLN A 385 7.54 0.58 8.67
CA GLN A 385 6.10 0.86 8.72
C GLN A 385 5.32 -0.10 7.80
N LEU A 386 5.73 -0.26 6.55
CA LEU A 386 5.09 -1.17 5.60
C LEU A 386 5.21 -2.64 6.01
N PHE A 387 6.35 -3.05 6.59
CA PHE A 387 6.47 -4.39 7.17
C PHE A 387 5.42 -4.59 8.27
N MET A 388 5.31 -3.65 9.21
CA MET A 388 4.36 -3.72 10.32
C MET A 388 2.90 -3.55 9.87
N ALA A 389 2.64 -2.83 8.77
CA ALA A 389 1.33 -2.70 8.15
C ALA A 389 0.75 -4.07 7.75
N HIS A 390 1.61 -4.97 7.28
CA HIS A 390 1.22 -6.27 6.73
C HIS A 390 1.52 -7.45 7.66
N ASN A 391 2.36 -7.26 8.69
CA ASN A 391 2.81 -8.30 9.60
C ASN A 391 2.62 -7.83 11.04
N ALA A 392 1.61 -8.39 11.72
CA ALA A 392 1.39 -8.13 13.15
C ALA A 392 1.57 -9.44 13.95
N PRO A 393 2.27 -9.41 15.09
CA PRO A 393 2.37 -10.56 15.99
C PRO A 393 0.98 -11.09 16.38
N TYR A 394 0.87 -12.40 16.60
CA TYR A 394 -0.39 -13.01 17.04
C TYR A 394 -0.94 -12.33 18.30
N GLY A 395 -2.24 -12.03 18.31
CA GLY A 395 -2.90 -11.30 19.39
C GLY A 395 -2.83 -9.77 19.29
N THR A 396 -2.12 -9.23 18.30
CA THR A 396 -2.09 -7.80 18.00
C THR A 396 -2.73 -7.50 16.65
N ARG A 397 -2.94 -6.22 16.35
CA ARG A 397 -3.41 -5.74 15.03
C ARG A 397 -2.52 -4.60 14.58
N SER A 398 -2.33 -4.51 13.27
CA SER A 398 -1.63 -3.38 12.68
C SER A 398 -2.52 -2.14 12.64
N ASP A 399 -1.91 -0.97 12.82
CA ASP A 399 -2.58 0.30 12.64
C ASP A 399 -2.72 0.59 11.13
N PRO A 400 -3.95 0.84 10.61
CA PRO A 400 -4.17 1.09 9.18
C PRO A 400 -3.32 2.24 8.61
N SER A 401 -2.93 3.23 9.42
CA SER A 401 -2.09 4.34 8.99
C SER A 401 -0.70 3.91 8.52
N LEU A 402 -0.21 2.73 8.95
CA LEU A 402 1.09 2.20 8.54
C LEU A 402 1.12 1.79 7.05
N ARG A 403 -0.05 1.61 6.43
CA ARG A 403 -0.17 1.37 4.98
C ARG A 403 0.23 2.60 4.15
N PHE A 404 0.23 3.78 4.77
CA PHE A 404 0.59 5.06 4.17
C PHE A 404 1.79 5.64 4.93
N PRO A 405 3.00 5.09 4.70
CA PRO A 405 4.15 5.36 5.54
C PRO A 405 4.59 6.83 5.46
N VAL A 406 5.02 7.36 6.59
CA VAL A 406 5.65 8.68 6.66
C VAL A 406 7.16 8.53 6.45
N ALA A 407 7.75 9.36 5.60
CA ALA A 407 9.19 9.41 5.38
C ALA A 407 9.76 10.81 5.64
N ARG A 408 10.90 10.93 6.33
CA ARG A 408 11.46 12.25 6.67
C ARG A 408 12.32 12.90 5.57
N TRP A 409 12.39 12.30 4.38
CA TRP A 409 13.15 12.88 3.28
C TRP A 409 12.36 13.99 2.58
N GLN A 410 13.09 14.96 2.06
CA GLN A 410 12.57 16.02 1.21
C GLN A 410 13.57 16.26 0.06
N PRO A 411 13.12 16.75 -1.10
CA PRO A 411 14.04 17.16 -2.16
C PRO A 411 15.02 18.23 -1.67
N VAL A 412 16.23 18.26 -2.23
CA VAL A 412 17.31 19.19 -1.83
C VAL A 412 16.87 20.64 -1.96
N ASP A 413 16.17 20.97 -3.05
CA ASP A 413 15.64 22.31 -3.32
C ASP A 413 14.26 22.57 -2.70
N GLY A 414 13.77 21.64 -1.87
CA GLY A 414 12.43 21.66 -1.31
C GLY A 414 11.35 21.16 -2.29
N TRP A 415 10.10 21.19 -1.82
CA TRP A 415 8.96 20.67 -2.57
C TRP A 415 8.48 21.65 -3.64
N GLN A 416 8.42 21.18 -4.89
CA GLN A 416 7.81 21.91 -6.03
C GLN A 416 6.42 21.37 -6.39
N VAL A 417 6.06 20.21 -5.86
CA VAL A 417 4.75 19.55 -5.99
C VAL A 417 4.19 19.30 -4.59
N ASP A 418 2.88 19.08 -4.48
CA ASP A 418 2.29 18.66 -3.21
C ASP A 418 3.00 17.38 -2.70
N PRO A 419 3.55 17.39 -1.47
CA PRO A 419 4.26 16.23 -0.93
C PRO A 419 3.38 14.97 -0.89
N SER A 420 2.08 15.12 -0.63
CA SER A 420 1.15 13.99 -0.58
C SER A 420 1.01 13.30 -1.94
N LEU A 421 1.06 14.07 -3.04
CA LEU A 421 1.10 13.51 -4.38
C LEU A 421 2.41 12.75 -4.64
N ALA A 422 3.55 13.32 -4.23
CA ALA A 422 4.84 12.67 -4.38
C ALA A 422 4.95 11.37 -3.57
N PHE A 423 4.46 11.36 -2.33
CA PHE A 423 4.44 10.15 -1.49
C PHE A 423 3.48 9.09 -2.01
N ALA A 424 2.30 9.49 -2.52
CA ALA A 424 1.38 8.56 -3.15
C ALA A 424 2.01 7.89 -4.38
N HIS A 425 2.74 8.66 -5.19
CA HIS A 425 3.47 8.11 -6.34
C HIS A 425 4.61 7.17 -5.88
N ALA A 426 5.42 7.57 -4.91
CA ALA A 426 6.49 6.74 -4.37
C ALA A 426 5.96 5.39 -3.84
N LEU A 427 4.84 5.40 -3.09
CA LEU A 427 4.19 4.20 -2.56
C LEU A 427 3.66 3.25 -3.65
N GLN A 428 3.31 3.78 -4.82
CA GLN A 428 2.82 2.98 -5.93
C GLN A 428 3.96 2.33 -6.73
N GLU A 429 5.11 3.01 -6.85
CA GLU A 429 6.26 2.56 -7.65
C GLU A 429 7.22 1.64 -6.87
N SER A 430 7.26 1.73 -5.53
CA SER A 430 8.10 0.91 -4.64
C SER A 430 7.33 -0.23 -4.00
#